data_AF-A0A1I0G0D0-F1
#
_entry.id   AF-A0A1I0G0D0-F1
#
_cell.length_a   1.000
_cell.length_b   1.000
_cell.length_c   1.000
_cell.angle_alpha   90.00
_cell.angle_beta   90.00
_cell.angle_gamma   90.00
#
_symmetry.space_group_name_H-M   'P 1'
#
loop_
_entity.id
_entity.type
_entity.pdbx_description
1 polymer ?
#
loop_
_entity_poly.entity_id
_entity_poly.type
_entity_poly.pdbx_seq_one_letter_code
_entity_poly.pdbx_strand_id
1 'polypeptide(L)'
;MDKEDRLPQNPKEGILFLLIISIISVNTIAPIIMEMEQGFSISNYLETLKIVPFLWVIVVLLVRLVAEPLVHKMMPIFVGKTDGFNARILLNTLLNVTILSILLTIIGTWVGMKQISLEPFQTFFHSWFRNFGIAFWIELLIAQPIARFAMKKLHARQGRKVEAVN
;
A
#
# COMPACT_ATOMS: atom_id res chain seq x y z
N MET A 1 4.26 -24.89 8.90
CA MET A 1 3.35 -23.75 8.64
C MET A 1 3.03 -23.84 7.18
N ASP A 2 1.84 -24.32 6.84
CA ASP A 2 1.47 -24.61 5.46
C ASP A 2 1.60 -23.33 4.61
N LYS A 3 2.15 -23.48 3.40
CA LYS A 3 2.30 -22.38 2.46
C LYS A 3 0.92 -21.82 2.16
N GLU A 4 0.72 -20.56 2.51
CA GLU A 4 -0.52 -19.86 2.18
C GLU A 4 -0.44 -19.37 0.73
N ASP A 5 -1.22 -19.98 -0.17
CA ASP A 5 -1.28 -19.64 -1.61
C ASP A 5 -1.66 -18.18 -1.89
N ARG A 6 -2.15 -17.47 -0.87
CA ARG A 6 -2.50 -16.05 -0.95
C ARG A 6 -1.29 -15.13 -0.76
N LEU A 7 -0.13 -15.65 -0.37
CA LEU A 7 1.08 -14.89 -0.09
C LEU A 7 2.19 -15.21 -1.10
N PRO A 8 3.07 -14.24 -1.41
CA PRO A 8 4.23 -14.49 -2.23
C PRO A 8 5.17 -15.52 -1.56
N GLN A 9 5.63 -16.50 -2.33
CA GLN A 9 6.48 -17.60 -1.86
C GLN A 9 7.96 -17.42 -2.22
N ASN A 10 8.29 -16.43 -3.06
CA ASN A 10 9.65 -16.13 -3.49
C ASN A 10 9.83 -14.63 -3.77
N PRO A 11 11.07 -14.12 -3.91
CA PRO A 11 11.32 -12.69 -4.14
C PRO A 11 10.65 -12.12 -5.40
N LYS A 12 10.52 -12.91 -6.48
CA LYS A 12 9.86 -12.46 -7.71
C LYS A 12 8.36 -12.24 -7.49
N GLU A 13 7.71 -13.16 -6.79
CA GLU A 13 6.32 -13.01 -6.36
C GLU A 13 6.15 -11.83 -5.40
N GLY A 14 7.12 -11.60 -4.50
CA GLY A 14 7.11 -10.43 -3.62
C GLY A 14 7.16 -9.10 -4.39
N ILE A 15 7.96 -9.00 -5.44
CA ILE A 15 7.98 -7.83 -6.33
C ILE A 15 6.64 -7.67 -7.04
N LEU A 16 6.09 -8.74 -7.63
CA LEU A 16 4.80 -8.70 -8.30
C LEU A 16 3.67 -8.26 -7.34
N PHE A 17 3.66 -8.81 -6.13
CA PHE A 17 2.68 -8.49 -5.09
C PHE A 17 2.73 -6.99 -4.75
N LEU A 18 3.93 -6.45 -4.52
CA LEU A 18 4.13 -5.03 -4.29
C LEU A 18 3.70 -4.17 -5.47
N LEU A 19 4.00 -4.57 -6.70
CA LEU A 19 3.61 -3.83 -7.90
C LEU A 19 2.09 -3.73 -8.03
N ILE A 20 1.37 -4.84 -7.81
CA ILE A 20 -0.09 -4.85 -7.87
C ILE A 20 -0.67 -3.89 -6.83
N ILE A 21 -0.25 -4.01 -5.56
CA ILE A 21 -0.74 -3.16 -4.48
C ILE A 21 -0.42 -1.69 -4.76
N SER A 22 0.85 -1.39 -5.08
CA SER A 22 1.29 -0.01 -5.26
C SER A 22 0.61 0.67 -6.45
N ILE A 23 0.44 -0.02 -7.58
CA ILE A 23 -0.24 0.55 -8.76
C ILE A 23 -1.72 0.81 -8.45
N ILE A 24 -2.43 -0.14 -7.83
CA ILE A 24 -3.83 0.05 -7.45
C ILE A 24 -3.94 1.24 -6.48
N SER A 25 -3.09 1.26 -5.47
CA SER A 25 -3.09 2.27 -4.41
C SER A 25 -2.86 3.67 -4.95
N VAL A 26 -1.81 3.91 -5.73
CA VAL A 26 -1.50 5.27 -6.22
C VAL A 26 -2.51 5.77 -7.24
N ASN A 27 -3.15 4.90 -8.01
CA ASN A 27 -4.18 5.29 -8.98
C ASN A 27 -5.57 5.45 -8.36
N THR A 28 -5.74 5.13 -7.08
CA THR A 28 -7.03 5.28 -6.37
C THR A 28 -6.91 6.28 -5.23
N ILE A 29 -5.98 6.05 -4.30
CA ILE A 29 -5.80 6.86 -3.09
C ILE A 29 -5.35 8.28 -3.44
N ALA A 30 -4.35 8.45 -4.32
CA ALA A 30 -3.81 9.77 -4.61
C ALA A 30 -4.83 10.69 -5.31
N PRO A 31 -5.56 10.26 -6.36
CA PRO A 31 -6.65 11.05 -6.93
C PRO A 31 -7.72 11.43 -5.91
N ILE A 32 -8.19 10.47 -5.09
CA ILE A 32 -9.23 10.75 -4.09
C ILE A 32 -8.76 11.81 -3.09
N ILE A 33 -7.55 11.67 -2.55
CA ILE A 33 -7.00 12.63 -1.57
C ILE A 33 -6.83 14.01 -2.21
N MET A 34 -6.24 14.09 -3.39
CA MET A 34 -5.95 15.37 -4.04
C MET A 34 -7.22 16.10 -4.46
N GLU A 35 -8.23 15.38 -4.95
CA GLU A 35 -9.54 15.98 -5.26
C GLU A 35 -10.27 16.46 -3.99
N MET A 36 -10.14 15.75 -2.87
CA MET A 36 -10.67 16.21 -1.59
C MET A 36 -9.95 17.46 -1.03
N GLU A 37 -8.68 17.66 -1.40
CA GLU A 37 -7.90 18.83 -0.98
C GLU A 37 -8.09 20.04 -1.89
N GLN A 38 -8.08 19.83 -3.21
CA GLN A 38 -8.07 20.89 -4.22
C GLN A 38 -9.45 21.16 -4.83
N GLY A 39 -10.44 20.31 -4.53
CA GLY A 39 -11.77 20.31 -5.11
C GLY A 39 -11.87 19.40 -6.34
N PHE A 40 -13.07 18.86 -6.56
CA PHE A 40 -13.36 17.96 -7.67
C PHE A 40 -13.45 18.76 -8.98
N SER A 41 -12.45 18.61 -9.84
CA SER A 41 -12.45 19.19 -11.18
C SER A 41 -11.59 18.37 -12.14
N ILE A 42 -11.93 18.42 -13.43
CA ILE A 42 -11.14 17.72 -14.46
C ILE A 42 -9.71 18.26 -14.51
N SER A 43 -9.48 19.56 -14.26
CA SER A 43 -8.12 20.11 -14.24
C SER A 43 -7.30 19.54 -13.09
N ASN A 44 -7.86 19.49 -11.88
CA ASN A 44 -7.17 18.96 -10.70
C ASN A 44 -6.87 17.46 -10.86
N TYR A 45 -7.81 16.71 -11.45
CA TYR A 45 -7.60 15.31 -11.79
C TYR A 45 -6.42 15.13 -12.77
N LEU A 46 -6.38 15.90 -13.86
CA LEU A 46 -5.29 15.82 -14.84
C LEU A 46 -3.94 16.26 -14.26
N GLU A 47 -3.92 17.25 -13.36
CA GLU A 47 -2.70 17.63 -12.64
C GLU A 47 -2.21 16.53 -11.71
N THR A 48 -3.13 15.86 -11.01
CA THR A 48 -2.84 14.70 -10.17
C THR A 48 -2.17 13.59 -10.98
N LEU A 49 -2.71 13.24 -12.16
CA LEU A 49 -2.13 12.21 -13.03
C LEU A 49 -0.68 12.49 -13.44
N LYS A 50 -0.29 13.76 -13.57
CA LYS A 50 1.11 14.12 -13.90
C LYS A 50 2.07 13.83 -12.75
N ILE A 51 1.59 13.88 -11.51
CA ILE A 51 2.38 13.68 -10.29
C ILE A 51 2.43 12.20 -9.89
N VAL A 52 1.37 11.43 -10.18
CA VAL A 52 1.25 10.01 -9.82
C VAL A 52 2.49 9.16 -10.14
N PRO A 53 3.14 9.24 -11.33
CA PRO A 53 4.32 8.43 -11.63
C PRO A 53 5.48 8.70 -10.67
N PHE A 54 5.69 9.97 -10.30
CA PHE A 54 6.74 10.37 -9.35
C PHE A 54 6.40 9.93 -7.93
N LEU A 55 5.14 10.15 -7.51
CA LEU A 55 4.65 9.71 -6.21
C LEU A 55 4.74 8.19 -6.05
N TRP A 56 4.49 7.43 -7.12
CA TRP A 56 4.57 5.97 -7.10
C TRP A 56 5.98 5.46 -6.80
N VAL A 57 7.01 6.07 -7.39
CA VAL A 57 8.41 5.73 -7.08
C VAL A 57 8.71 5.97 -5.60
N ILE A 58 8.28 7.12 -5.06
CA ILE A 58 8.41 7.43 -3.63
C ILE A 58 7.73 6.37 -2.78
N VAL A 59 6.49 6.01 -3.09
CA VAL A 59 5.72 4.99 -2.36
C VAL A 59 6.46 3.64 -2.36
N VAL A 60 6.93 3.17 -3.52
CA VAL A 60 7.68 1.91 -3.61
C VAL A 60 8.95 1.94 -2.75
N LEU A 61 9.68 3.05 -2.77
CA LEU A 61 10.88 3.23 -1.94
C LEU A 61 10.54 3.25 -0.45
N LEU A 62 9.52 4.00 -0.04
CA LEU A 62 9.09 4.07 1.36
C LEU A 62 8.62 2.71 1.87
N VAL A 63 7.88 1.94 1.07
CA VAL A 63 7.46 0.59 1.43
C VAL A 63 8.68 -0.28 1.71
N ARG A 64 9.63 -0.35 0.77
CA ARG A 64 10.79 -1.24 0.86
C ARG A 64 11.80 -0.84 1.92
N LEU A 65 12.08 0.46 2.04
CA LEU A 65 13.19 0.95 2.87
C LEU A 65 12.73 1.33 4.28
N VAL A 66 11.44 1.63 4.48
CA VAL A 66 10.93 2.14 5.76
C VAL A 66 9.83 1.25 6.31
N ALA A 67 8.71 1.09 5.60
CA ALA A 67 7.54 0.42 6.14
C ALA A 67 7.80 -1.08 6.39
N GLU A 68 8.27 -1.84 5.39
CA GLU A 68 8.56 -3.26 5.52
C GLU A 68 9.52 -3.57 6.69
N PRO A 69 10.70 -2.91 6.83
CA PRO A 69 11.59 -3.13 7.96
C PRO A 69 10.97 -2.79 9.32
N LEU A 70 10.21 -1.70 9.43
CA LEU A 70 9.56 -1.31 10.68
C LEU A 70 8.47 -2.32 11.07
N VAL A 71 7.59 -2.66 10.13
CA VAL A 71 6.52 -3.63 10.38
C VAL A 71 7.10 -4.99 10.76
N HIS A 72 8.17 -5.44 10.09
CA HIS A 72 8.83 -6.70 10.43
C HIS A 72 9.34 -6.73 11.88
N LYS A 73 9.81 -5.58 12.41
CA LYS A 73 10.22 -5.45 13.82
C LYS A 73 9.04 -5.37 14.79
N MET A 74 7.93 -4.75 14.37
CA MET A 74 6.75 -4.56 15.23
C MET A 74 5.87 -5.81 15.33
N MET A 75 5.74 -6.59 14.25
CA MET A 75 4.83 -7.74 14.17
C MET A 75 5.05 -8.76 15.30
N PRO A 76 6.28 -9.17 15.67
CA PRO A 76 6.51 -10.11 16.76
C PRO A 76 6.10 -9.59 18.15
N ILE A 77 5.96 -8.27 18.33
CA ILE A 77 5.58 -7.65 19.61
C ILE A 77 4.09 -7.86 19.87
N PHE A 78 3.28 -7.81 18.83
CA PHE A 78 1.81 -7.84 18.92
C PHE A 78 1.20 -9.20 18.59
N VAL A 79 1.93 -10.06 17.87
CA VAL A 79 1.38 -11.29 17.32
C VAL A 79 1.99 -12.52 17.99
N GLY A 80 1.14 -13.31 18.65
CA GLY A 80 1.48 -14.61 19.23
C GLY A 80 1.49 -15.74 18.19
N LYS A 81 2.00 -16.93 18.53
CA LYS A 81 2.07 -18.08 17.59
C LYS A 81 0.69 -18.63 17.20
N THR A 82 -0.31 -18.45 18.06
CA THR A 82 -1.68 -18.95 17.88
C THR A 82 -2.57 -18.01 17.08
N ASP A 83 -2.11 -16.79 16.78
CA ASP A 83 -2.92 -15.84 16.02
C ASP A 83 -3.17 -16.32 14.59
N GLY A 84 -4.45 -16.25 14.20
CA GLY A 84 -4.92 -16.69 12.90
C GLY A 84 -4.36 -15.85 11.76
N PHE A 85 -4.30 -16.46 10.57
CA PHE A 85 -3.79 -15.82 9.36
C PHE A 85 -4.42 -14.44 9.09
N ASN A 86 -5.75 -14.33 9.15
CA ASN A 86 -6.45 -13.08 8.86
C ASN A 86 -6.11 -11.96 9.86
N ALA A 87 -5.91 -12.30 11.15
CA ALA A 87 -5.52 -11.32 12.17
C ALA A 87 -4.11 -10.77 11.89
N ARG A 88 -3.18 -11.64 11.50
CA ARG A 88 -1.81 -11.24 11.10
C ARG A 88 -1.83 -10.33 9.88
N ILE A 89 -2.64 -10.67 8.87
CA ILE A 89 -2.77 -9.84 7.68
C ILE A 89 -3.37 -8.48 8.01
N LEU A 90 -4.46 -8.45 8.78
CA LEU A 90 -5.10 -7.20 9.19
C LEU A 90 -4.11 -6.29 9.93
N LEU A 91 -3.38 -6.82 10.92
CA LEU A 91 -2.41 -6.04 11.66
C LEU A 91 -1.25 -5.58 10.76
N ASN A 92 -0.71 -6.47 9.93
CA ASN A 92 0.34 -6.10 8.99
C ASN A 92 -0.10 -4.98 8.05
N THR A 93 -1.32 -5.05 7.52
CA THR A 93 -1.91 -4.01 6.67
C THR A 93 -2.08 -2.71 7.46
N LEU A 94 -2.65 -2.77 8.67
CA LEU A 94 -2.82 -1.61 9.53
C LEU A 94 -1.49 -0.90 9.80
N LEU A 95 -0.44 -1.64 10.19
CA LEU A 95 0.87 -1.08 10.50
C LEU A 95 1.54 -0.47 9.26
N ASN A 96 1.49 -1.16 8.11
CA ASN A 96 2.03 -0.64 6.85
C ASN A 96 1.36 0.66 6.45
N VAL A 97 0.01 0.69 6.42
CA VAL A 97 -0.75 1.89 6.06
C VAL A 97 -0.51 3.00 7.06
N THR A 98 -0.41 2.71 8.36
CA THR A 98 -0.13 3.72 9.38
C THR A 98 1.21 4.41 9.12
N ILE A 99 2.29 3.64 8.95
CA ILE A 99 3.63 4.18 8.70
C ILE A 99 3.65 4.99 7.40
N LEU A 100 3.11 4.43 6.32
CA LEU A 100 3.08 5.12 5.03
C LEU A 100 2.23 6.38 5.06
N SER A 101 1.06 6.34 5.71
CA SER A 101 0.17 7.51 5.80
C SER A 101 0.81 8.67 6.57
N ILE A 102 1.56 8.39 7.64
CA ILE A 102 2.30 9.42 8.39
C ILE A 102 3.34 10.08 7.47
N LEU A 103 4.14 9.27 6.78
CA LEU A 103 5.21 9.77 5.89
C LEU A 103 4.64 10.51 4.69
N LEU A 104 3.61 9.96 4.04
CA LEU A 104 2.99 10.52 2.84
C LEU A 104 2.09 11.71 3.14
N THR A 105 1.62 11.91 4.38
CA THR A 105 0.95 13.17 4.73
C THR A 105 1.93 14.33 4.65
N ILE A 106 3.22 14.12 4.94
CA ILE A 106 4.23 15.17 4.83
C ILE A 106 4.77 15.24 3.40
N ILE A 107 5.27 14.10 2.90
CA ILE A 107 5.91 14.02 1.59
C ILE A 107 4.91 14.29 0.47
N GLY A 108 3.68 13.76 0.58
CA GLY A 108 2.63 13.96 -0.42
C GLY A 108 2.23 15.41 -0.55
N THR A 109 2.12 16.15 0.56
CA THR A 109 1.87 17.60 0.52
C THR A 109 3.00 18.34 -0.18
N TRP A 110 4.27 18.07 0.14
CA TRP A 110 5.40 18.71 -0.55
C TRP A 110 5.45 18.40 -2.05
N VAL A 111 5.13 17.16 -2.42
CA VAL A 111 5.07 16.72 -3.82
C VAL A 111 3.92 17.40 -4.55
N GLY A 112 2.74 17.46 -3.93
CA GLY A 112 1.54 18.10 -4.50
C GLY A 112 1.71 19.60 -4.67
N MET A 113 2.28 20.28 -3.68
CA MET A 113 2.54 21.73 -3.73
C MET A 113 3.81 22.10 -4.51
N LYS A 114 4.64 21.10 -4.87
CA LYS A 114 5.96 21.30 -5.51
C LYS A 114 6.89 22.22 -4.72
N GLN A 115 6.71 22.30 -3.40
CA GLN A 115 7.53 23.10 -2.50
C GLN A 115 7.64 22.43 -1.13
N ILE A 116 8.76 22.65 -0.46
CA ILE A 116 8.95 22.22 0.93
C ILE A 116 8.48 23.36 1.84
N SER A 117 7.45 23.10 2.64
CA SER A 117 6.86 24.05 3.58
C SER A 117 6.60 23.42 4.95
N LEU A 118 6.29 24.25 5.95
CA LEU A 118 5.88 23.80 7.28
C LEU A 118 4.38 23.46 7.38
N GLU A 119 3.61 23.74 6.33
CA GLU A 119 2.18 23.51 6.26
C GLU A 119 1.74 22.09 6.64
N PRO A 120 2.37 20.99 6.15
CA PRO A 120 1.93 19.64 6.51
C PRO A 120 2.08 19.33 7.99
N PHE A 121 2.90 20.08 8.75
CA PHE A 121 3.00 19.93 10.20
C PHE A 121 1.91 20.69 10.94
N GLN A 122 1.44 21.80 10.39
CA GLN A 122 0.36 22.61 10.98
C GLN A 122 -1.00 21.94 10.83
N THR A 123 -1.25 21.32 9.68
CA THR A 123 -2.49 20.61 9.39
C THR A 123 -2.39 19.10 9.61
N PHE A 124 -1.28 18.63 10.18
CA PHE A 124 -0.89 17.22 10.18
C PHE A 124 -2.00 16.29 10.62
N PHE A 125 -2.54 16.45 11.84
CA PHE A 125 -3.52 15.51 12.37
C PHE A 125 -4.80 15.47 11.53
N HIS A 126 -5.29 16.63 11.08
CA HIS A 126 -6.49 16.71 10.25
C HIS A 126 -6.28 15.98 8.92
N SER A 127 -5.18 16.29 8.21
CA SER A 127 -4.87 15.69 6.92
C SER A 127 -4.52 14.20 7.06
N TRP A 128 -3.75 13.84 8.09
CA TRP A 128 -3.32 12.47 8.36
C TRP A 128 -4.51 11.56 8.63
N PHE A 129 -5.43 11.91 9.53
CA PHE A 129 -6.58 11.04 9.84
C PHE A 129 -7.45 10.77 8.61
N ARG A 130 -7.71 11.80 7.79
CA ARG A 130 -8.45 11.66 6.53
C ARG A 130 -7.71 10.75 5.56
N ASN A 131 -6.42 11.04 5.31
CA ASN A 131 -5.59 10.31 4.34
C ASN A 131 -5.38 8.84 4.77
N PHE A 132 -5.15 8.62 6.06
CA PHE A 132 -5.08 7.28 6.66
C PHE A 132 -6.38 6.51 6.47
N GLY A 133 -7.53 7.12 6.77
CA GLY A 133 -8.83 6.46 6.61
C GLY A 133 -9.08 6.00 5.18
N ILE A 134 -8.85 6.88 4.21
CA ILE A 134 -8.99 6.56 2.77
C ILE A 134 -8.03 5.43 2.39
N ALA A 135 -6.74 5.58 2.72
CA ALA A 135 -5.72 4.61 2.36
C ALA A 135 -5.99 3.25 2.98
N PHE A 136 -6.40 3.21 4.26
CA PHE A 136 -6.66 1.97 4.99
C PHE A 136 -7.80 1.18 4.37
N TRP A 137 -8.92 1.82 4.05
CA TRP A 137 -10.07 1.12 3.47
C TRP A 137 -9.79 0.64 2.05
N ILE A 138 -9.12 1.46 1.23
CA ILE A 138 -8.71 1.04 -0.13
C ILE A 138 -7.73 -0.13 -0.06
N GLU A 139 -6.73 -0.05 0.80
CA GLU A 139 -5.73 -1.11 0.96
C GLU A 139 -6.39 -2.42 1.42
N LEU A 140 -7.24 -2.34 2.44
CA LEU A 140 -7.89 -3.50 3.06
C LEU A 140 -8.92 -4.17 2.14
N LEU A 141 -9.76 -3.38 1.46
CA LEU A 141 -10.90 -3.89 0.69
C LEU A 141 -10.59 -4.14 -0.79
N ILE A 142 -9.57 -3.48 -1.34
CA ILE A 142 -9.31 -3.49 -2.79
C ILE A 142 -7.90 -4.00 -3.08
N ALA A 143 -6.86 -3.28 -2.65
CA ALA A 143 -5.49 -3.58 -3.08
C ALA A 143 -5.01 -4.96 -2.59
N GLN A 144 -5.15 -5.23 -1.28
CA GLN A 144 -4.74 -6.50 -0.68
C GLN A 144 -5.53 -7.70 -1.22
N PRO A 145 -6.88 -7.67 -1.31
CA PRO A 145 -7.62 -8.78 -1.91
C PRO A 145 -7.24 -9.08 -3.35
N ILE A 146 -7.05 -8.05 -4.19
CA ILE A 146 -6.66 -8.24 -5.59
C ILE A 146 -5.27 -8.85 -5.69
N ALA A 147 -4.31 -8.35 -4.92
CA ALA A 147 -2.95 -8.90 -4.91
C ALA A 147 -2.92 -10.38 -4.44
N ARG A 148 -3.69 -10.72 -3.40
CA ARG A 148 -3.81 -12.09 -2.90
C ARG A 148 -4.50 -13.02 -3.90
N PHE A 149 -5.51 -12.53 -4.59
CA PHE A 149 -6.16 -13.27 -5.66
C PHE A 149 -5.20 -13.56 -6.82
N ALA A 150 -4.36 -12.58 -7.18
CA ALA A 150 -3.32 -12.78 -8.19
C ALA A 150 -2.32 -13.86 -7.79
N MET A 151 -1.88 -13.90 -6.51
CA MET A 151 -1.01 -14.97 -5.99
C MET A 151 -1.68 -16.34 -6.11
N LYS A 152 -2.92 -16.46 -5.64
CA LYS A 152 -3.69 -17.71 -5.72
C LYS A 152 -3.81 -18.22 -7.16
N LYS A 153 -4.06 -17.33 -8.12
CA LYS A 153 -4.16 -17.69 -9.54
C LYS A 153 -2.81 -18.09 -10.14
N LEU A 154 -1.72 -17.47 -9.69
CA LEU A 154 -0.36 -17.79 -10.11
C LEU A 154 0.07 -19.16 -9.60
N HIS A 155 -0.14 -19.47 -8.31
CA HIS A 155 0.19 -20.79 -7.74
C HIS A 155 -0.68 -21.90 -8.34
N ALA A 156 -1.98 -21.68 -8.54
CA ALA A 156 -2.85 -22.64 -9.21
C ALA A 156 -2.44 -22.94 -10.67
N ARG A 157 -1.75 -22.01 -11.34
CA ARG A 157 -1.18 -22.24 -12.68
C ARG A 157 0.15 -23.00 -12.61
N GLN A 158 0.96 -22.73 -11.59
CA GLN A 158 2.21 -23.47 -11.37
C GLN A 158 1.92 -24.94 -11.01
N GLY A 159 0.95 -25.21 -10.12
CA GLY A 159 0.55 -26.57 -9.75
C GLY A 159 0.11 -27.41 -10.97
N ARG A 160 -0.77 -26.85 -11.81
CA ARG A 160 -1.21 -27.51 -13.06
C ARG A 160 -0.07 -27.78 -14.04
N LYS A 161 0.96 -26.93 -14.10
CA LYS A 161 2.12 -27.18 -14.95
C LYS A 161 3.00 -28.31 -14.42
N VAL A 162 3.11 -28.44 -13.10
CA VAL A 162 3.85 -29.55 -12.48
C VAL A 162 3.11 -30.87 -12.71
N GLU A 163 1.79 -30.89 -12.59
CA GLU A 163 0.96 -32.07 -12.88
C GLU A 163 0.96 -32.47 -14.36
N ALA A 164 1.09 -31.52 -15.30
CA ALA A 164 1.12 -31.80 -16.73
C ALA A 164 2.48 -32.28 -17.27
N VAL A 165 3.55 -32.22 -16.46
CA VAL A 165 4.91 -32.63 -16.84
C VAL A 165 5.30 -33.98 -16.20
N ASN A 166 4.56 -34.42 -15.19
CA ASN A 166 4.69 -35.73 -14.54
C ASN A 166 3.72 -36.75 -15.16
#